data_AF-W1PTP2-F1
#
_entry.id   AF-W1PTP2-F1
#
_cell.length_a   1.000
_cell.length_b   1.000
_cell.length_c   1.000
_cell.angle_alpha   90.00
_cell.angle_beta   90.00
_cell.angle_gamma   90.00
#
_symmetry.space_group_name_H-M   'P 1'
#
loop_
_entity.id
_entity.type
_entity.pdbx_description
1 polymer ?
#
loop_
_entity_poly.entity_id
_entity_poly.type
_entity_poly.pdbx_seq_one_letter_code
_entity_poly.pdbx_strand_id
1 'polypeptide(L)'
;MNFQAAFGGFNGVSSSPSLLLFFFLLLSSSSLIITTEAQPSPLPLYKDPKAPLEERVADLLSRMTLAEKIGQMTQIDRSTANPELLMRLNIGSVLSGGGSIPAPKASPAMWADMIDGLQNAALATRLGIPIIYGIDAVHGHNNVYGATIFPHNIGLGATR
;
A
#
# COMPACT_ATOMS: atom_id res chain seq x y z
N MET A 1 -34.18 -69.25 -13.72
CA MET A 1 -34.91 -69.73 -12.54
C MET A 1 -36.22 -68.98 -12.46
N ASN A 2 -37.30 -69.74 -12.50
CA ASN A 2 -38.69 -69.29 -12.52
C ASN A 2 -39.06 -68.58 -11.21
N PHE A 3 -39.93 -67.57 -11.27
CA PHE A 3 -41.28 -67.69 -10.70
C PHE A 3 -42.21 -66.63 -11.30
N GLN A 4 -43.42 -67.06 -11.58
CA GLN A 4 -44.47 -66.44 -12.37
C GLN A 4 -45.68 -66.20 -11.46
N ALA A 5 -46.56 -65.27 -11.88
CA ALA A 5 -47.93 -65.01 -11.40
C ALA A 5 -48.06 -64.11 -10.14
N ALA A 6 -49.06 -63.24 -10.01
CA ALA A 6 -50.40 -63.24 -10.61
C ALA A 6 -50.97 -61.83 -10.83
N PHE A 7 -51.80 -61.71 -11.88
CA PHE A 7 -52.70 -60.60 -12.15
C PHE A 7 -53.98 -60.70 -11.29
N GLY A 8 -54.44 -59.54 -10.81
CA GLY A 8 -55.81 -59.24 -10.38
C GLY A 8 -55.83 -57.76 -10.01
N GLY A 9 -56.56 -56.84 -10.64
CA GLY A 9 -57.90 -56.96 -11.20
C GLY A 9 -58.88 -56.25 -10.28
N PHE A 10 -58.85 -54.91 -10.21
CA PHE A 10 -59.95 -54.10 -9.70
C PHE A 10 -60.01 -52.75 -10.41
N ASN A 11 -60.95 -52.65 -11.36
CA ASN A 11 -61.53 -51.40 -11.82
C ASN A 11 -62.48 -50.90 -10.73
N GLY A 12 -62.39 -49.62 -10.34
CA GLY A 12 -63.25 -49.06 -9.30
C GLY A 12 -63.04 -47.55 -9.11
N VAL A 13 -63.83 -46.78 -9.84
CA VAL A 13 -64.11 -45.35 -9.74
C VAL A 13 -64.16 -44.82 -8.29
N SER A 14 -63.46 -43.72 -7.98
CA SER A 14 -64.09 -42.42 -7.65
C SER A 14 -63.08 -41.42 -7.07
N SER A 15 -63.22 -40.18 -7.53
CA SER A 15 -62.48 -38.97 -7.18
C SER A 15 -62.61 -38.58 -5.71
N SER A 16 -61.48 -38.26 -5.05
CA SER A 16 -61.47 -37.52 -3.77
C SER A 16 -60.35 -36.46 -3.77
N PRO A 17 -60.65 -35.16 -3.58
CA PRO A 17 -59.73 -34.05 -3.75
C PRO A 17 -58.95 -33.73 -2.46
N SER A 18 -58.43 -34.75 -1.76
CA SER A 18 -57.88 -34.56 -0.41
C SER A 18 -56.37 -34.77 -0.29
N LEU A 19 -55.63 -34.93 -1.39
CA LEU A 19 -54.17 -35.12 -1.39
C LEU A 19 -53.35 -33.87 -1.78
N LEU A 20 -53.99 -32.72 -2.01
CA LEU A 20 -53.30 -31.48 -2.41
C LEU A 20 -52.97 -30.54 -1.24
N LEU A 21 -53.37 -30.88 -0.01
CA LEU A 21 -53.19 -30.01 1.17
C LEU A 21 -52.00 -30.37 2.08
N PHE A 22 -51.14 -31.32 1.69
CA PHE A 22 -49.95 -31.68 2.48
C PHE A 22 -48.62 -31.16 1.93
N PHE A 23 -48.63 -30.46 0.78
CA PHE A 23 -47.40 -29.96 0.13
C PHE A 23 -47.11 -28.47 0.40
N PHE A 24 -47.93 -27.79 1.22
CA PHE A 24 -47.87 -26.32 1.38
C PHE A 24 -47.32 -25.84 2.74
N LEU A 25 -46.71 -26.72 3.54
CA LEU A 25 -46.31 -26.42 4.92
C LEU A 25 -44.84 -26.79 5.22
N LEU A 26 -43.95 -26.56 4.26
CA LEU A 26 -42.50 -26.83 4.40
C LEU A 26 -41.60 -25.76 3.75
N LEU A 27 -42.10 -24.55 3.49
CA LEU A 27 -41.35 -23.47 2.81
C LEU A 27 -41.21 -22.16 3.61
N SER A 28 -41.43 -22.13 4.93
CA SER A 28 -41.35 -20.87 5.72
C SER A 28 -40.09 -20.68 6.55
N SER A 29 -39.08 -21.53 6.44
CA SER A 29 -37.85 -21.44 7.25
C SER A 29 -36.61 -21.09 6.42
N SER A 30 -36.73 -20.13 5.50
CA SER A 30 -35.54 -19.52 4.88
C SER A 30 -35.03 -18.43 5.81
N SER A 31 -34.16 -18.80 6.75
CA SER A 31 -33.40 -17.85 7.54
C SER A 31 -32.66 -16.91 6.59
N LEU A 32 -33.02 -15.63 6.62
CA LEU A 32 -32.33 -14.57 5.90
C LEU A 32 -30.91 -14.47 6.47
N ILE A 33 -29.93 -15.09 5.79
CA ILE A 33 -28.52 -14.87 6.08
C ILE A 33 -28.22 -13.45 5.59
N ILE A 34 -28.25 -12.48 6.50
CA ILE A 34 -27.71 -11.14 6.25
C ILE A 34 -26.19 -11.32 6.22
N THR A 35 -25.63 -11.51 5.02
CA THR A 35 -24.20 -11.33 4.80
C THR A 35 -23.91 -9.85 5.01
N THR A 36 -23.38 -9.49 6.17
CA THR A 36 -22.79 -8.17 6.35
C THR A 36 -21.55 -8.12 5.45
N GLU A 37 -21.66 -7.49 4.29
CA GLU A 37 -20.47 -7.15 3.51
C GLU A 37 -19.69 -6.15 4.36
N ALA A 38 -18.50 -6.55 4.81
CA ALA A 38 -17.58 -5.65 5.49
C ALA A 38 -17.29 -4.47 4.57
N GLN A 39 -17.87 -3.31 4.87
CA GLN A 39 -17.59 -2.09 4.16
C GLN A 39 -16.09 -1.82 4.26
N PRO A 40 -15.37 -1.60 3.15
CA PRO A 40 -13.95 -1.29 3.19
C PRO A 40 -13.76 -0.07 4.08
N SER A 41 -12.91 -0.19 5.11
CA SER A 41 -12.57 0.95 5.96
C SER A 41 -12.11 2.09 5.05
N PRO A 42 -12.68 3.31 5.20
CA PRO A 42 -12.24 4.44 4.41
C PRO A 42 -10.72 4.62 4.58
N LEU A 43 -10.05 4.92 3.47
CA LEU A 43 -8.62 5.24 3.48
C LEU A 43 -8.36 6.34 4.52
N PRO A 44 -7.26 6.27 5.29
CA PRO A 44 -6.87 7.36 6.19
C PRO A 44 -6.79 8.70 5.44
N LEU A 45 -7.24 9.80 6.06
CA LEU A 45 -7.29 11.11 5.44
C LEU A 45 -5.91 11.57 4.91
N TYR A 46 -4.83 11.27 5.64
CA TYR A 46 -3.47 11.61 5.18
C TYR A 46 -3.08 10.99 3.83
N LYS A 47 -3.73 9.90 3.43
CA LYS A 47 -3.54 9.22 2.14
C LYS A 47 -4.43 9.77 1.02
N ASP A 48 -5.40 10.63 1.30
CA ASP A 48 -6.21 11.27 0.28
C ASP A 48 -5.44 12.44 -0.36
N PRO A 49 -5.04 12.36 -1.64
CA PRO A 49 -4.33 13.46 -2.30
C PRO A 49 -5.20 14.69 -2.55
N LYS A 50 -6.53 14.58 -2.41
CA LYS A 50 -7.49 15.69 -2.60
C LYS A 50 -7.80 16.45 -1.32
N ALA A 51 -7.48 15.87 -0.16
CA ALA A 51 -7.68 16.53 1.13
C ALA A 51 -6.71 17.71 1.33
N PRO A 52 -7.10 18.77 2.06
CA PRO A 52 -6.21 19.90 2.36
C PRO A 52 -4.93 19.45 3.07
N LEU A 53 -3.80 20.07 2.71
CA LEU A 53 -2.48 19.69 3.24
C LEU A 53 -2.45 19.64 4.77
N GLU A 54 -2.92 20.70 5.42
CA GLU A 54 -2.89 20.80 6.89
C GLU A 54 -3.75 19.72 7.57
N GLU A 55 -4.87 19.33 6.96
CA GLU A 55 -5.70 18.24 7.47
C GLU A 55 -5.01 16.88 7.33
N ARG A 56 -4.31 16.66 6.21
CA ARG A 56 -3.49 15.45 6.01
C ARG A 56 -2.34 15.39 7.01
N VAL A 57 -1.68 16.51 7.29
CA VAL A 57 -0.60 16.61 8.28
C VAL A 57 -1.13 16.34 9.69
N ALA A 58 -2.25 16.96 10.07
CA ALA A 58 -2.88 16.75 11.38
C ALA A 58 -3.33 15.30 11.57
N ASP A 59 -3.98 14.70 10.57
CA ASP A 59 -4.38 13.29 10.59
C ASP A 59 -3.15 12.37 10.73
N LEU A 60 -2.09 12.60 9.96
CA LEU A 60 -0.85 11.80 10.05
C LEU A 60 -0.19 11.93 11.43
N LEU A 61 0.03 13.15 11.92
CA LEU A 61 0.69 13.41 13.20
C LEU A 61 -0.07 12.81 14.39
N SER A 62 -1.41 12.76 14.30
CA SER A 62 -2.26 12.13 15.32
C SER A 62 -2.09 10.60 15.38
N ARG A 63 -1.70 9.98 14.26
CA ARG A 63 -1.50 8.54 14.13
C ARG A 63 -0.09 8.08 14.46
N MET A 64 0.87 8.99 14.56
CA MET A 64 2.28 8.69 14.81
C MET A 64 2.56 8.44 16.29
N THR A 65 3.29 7.35 16.55
CA THR A 65 4.01 7.11 17.79
C THR A 65 5.14 8.12 17.98
N LEU A 66 5.65 8.23 19.21
CA LEU A 66 6.82 9.07 19.48
C LEU A 66 8.05 8.62 18.65
N ALA A 67 8.25 7.31 18.51
CA ALA A 67 9.37 6.77 17.73
C ALA A 67 9.28 7.17 16.25
N GLU A 68 8.09 7.14 15.64
CA GLU A 68 7.90 7.60 14.26
C GLU A 68 8.16 9.11 14.13
N LYS A 69 7.78 9.93 15.13
CA LYS A 69 8.05 11.38 15.13
C LYS A 69 9.55 11.67 15.18
N ILE A 70 10.27 10.98 16.07
CA ILE A 70 11.74 11.09 16.17
C ILE A 70 12.39 10.62 14.87
N GLY A 71 11.93 9.51 14.30
CA GLY A 71 12.38 8.99 13.02
C GLY A 71 12.26 10.04 11.90
N GLN A 72 11.12 10.73 11.82
CA GLN A 72 10.92 11.81 10.84
C GLN A 72 11.88 12.99 11.01
N MET A 73 12.34 13.28 12.23
CA MET A 73 13.34 14.31 12.52
C MET A 73 14.78 13.84 12.30
N THR A 74 14.99 12.59 11.91
CA THR A 74 16.31 11.98 11.75
C THR A 74 16.69 11.91 10.27
N GLN A 75 17.81 12.54 9.94
CA GLN A 75 18.48 12.42 8.65
C GLN A 75 19.78 11.62 8.80
N ILE A 76 19.99 10.61 7.97
CA ILE A 76 21.20 9.77 7.97
C ILE A 76 21.95 9.86 6.65
N ASP A 77 23.28 9.62 6.66
CA ASP A 77 24.04 9.50 5.40
C ASP A 77 23.77 8.13 4.75
N ARG A 78 23.72 8.11 3.41
CA ARG A 78 23.47 6.90 2.61
C ARG A 78 24.42 5.75 2.96
N SER A 79 25.65 6.03 3.38
CA SER A 79 26.68 5.02 3.69
C SER A 79 26.29 4.16 4.89
N THR A 80 25.38 4.67 5.73
CA THR A 80 24.79 3.94 6.85
C THR A 80 23.39 3.40 6.54
N ALA A 81 22.77 3.90 5.47
CA ALA A 81 21.40 3.59 5.12
C ALA A 81 21.27 2.17 4.55
N ASN A 82 20.30 1.43 5.05
CA ASN A 82 19.86 0.17 4.48
C ASN A 82 18.36 -0.03 4.78
N PRO A 83 17.64 -0.85 3.99
CA PRO A 83 16.19 -1.04 4.15
C PRO A 83 15.73 -1.41 5.57
N GLU A 84 16.47 -2.30 6.25
CA GLU A 84 16.13 -2.74 7.61
C GLU A 84 16.20 -1.56 8.60
N LEU A 85 17.27 -0.77 8.55
CA LEU A 85 17.45 0.38 9.42
C LEU A 85 16.38 1.45 9.19
N LEU A 86 16.07 1.73 7.92
CA LEU A 86 15.03 2.69 7.54
C LEU A 86 13.67 2.29 8.12
N MET A 87 13.29 1.02 7.95
CA MET A 87 12.02 0.50 8.45
C MET A 87 11.96 0.49 9.97
N ARG A 88 13.01 0.00 10.63
CA ARG A 88 13.05 -0.16 12.09
C ARG A 88 12.99 1.19 12.82
N LEU A 89 13.65 2.21 12.27
CA LEU A 89 13.79 3.52 12.91
C LEU A 89 12.83 4.58 12.35
N ASN A 90 12.00 4.25 11.36
CA ASN A 90 11.09 5.19 10.69
C ASN A 90 11.80 6.45 10.20
N ILE A 91 13.00 6.28 9.63
CA ILE A 91 13.87 7.38 9.18
C ILE A 91 13.10 8.30 8.22
N GLY A 92 13.17 9.60 8.46
CA GLY A 92 12.51 10.63 7.63
C GLY A 92 13.33 11.10 6.44
N SER A 93 14.65 11.05 6.55
CA SER A 93 15.53 11.51 5.47
C SER A 93 16.83 10.74 5.35
N VAL A 94 17.31 10.62 4.11
CA VAL A 94 18.65 10.15 3.78
C VAL A 94 19.35 11.23 2.96
N LEU A 95 20.66 11.39 3.09
CA LEU A 95 21.43 12.24 2.16
C LEU A 95 22.64 11.53 1.55
N SER A 96 23.08 12.06 0.42
CA SER A 96 24.44 11.90 -0.10
C SER A 96 25.28 13.11 0.28
N GLY A 97 26.19 12.97 1.25
CA GLY A 97 27.26 13.95 1.44
C GLY A 97 28.24 14.00 0.25
N GLY A 98 29.18 14.94 0.27
CA GLY A 98 30.19 15.08 -0.78
C GLY A 98 30.98 13.78 -1.02
N GLY A 99 30.91 13.24 -2.25
CA GLY A 99 31.56 11.98 -2.62
C GLY A 99 30.85 10.69 -2.17
N SER A 100 29.73 10.80 -1.46
CA SER A 100 28.90 9.65 -1.06
C SER A 100 28.05 9.19 -2.27
N ILE A 101 28.64 8.31 -3.09
CA ILE A 101 28.11 7.86 -4.41
C ILE A 101 27.80 6.34 -4.42
N PRO A 102 26.89 5.83 -5.28
CA PRO A 102 26.52 4.40 -5.28
C PRO A 102 27.68 3.49 -5.69
N ALA A 103 28.48 3.97 -6.65
CA ALA A 103 29.63 3.30 -7.20
C ALA A 103 30.48 4.34 -7.97
N PRO A 104 31.78 4.06 -8.22
CA PRO A 104 32.58 4.86 -9.13
C PRO A 104 31.88 5.01 -10.49
N LYS A 105 31.75 6.25 -10.97
CA LYS A 105 31.07 6.57 -12.23
C LYS A 105 29.63 6.04 -12.36
N ALA A 106 28.90 5.94 -11.24
CA ALA A 106 27.50 5.51 -11.24
C ALA A 106 26.65 6.32 -12.22
N SER A 107 25.83 5.62 -13.02
CA SER A 107 24.90 6.23 -13.97
C SER A 107 23.71 6.89 -13.25
N PRO A 108 22.98 7.82 -13.90
CA PRO A 108 21.75 8.36 -13.34
C PRO A 108 20.71 7.28 -12.97
N ALA A 109 20.62 6.20 -13.75
CA ALA A 109 19.74 5.08 -13.45
C ALA A 109 20.14 4.37 -12.15
N MET A 110 21.44 4.13 -11.92
CA MET A 110 21.92 3.54 -10.66
C MET A 110 21.60 4.42 -9.43
N TRP A 111 21.61 5.74 -9.60
CA TRP A 111 21.18 6.66 -8.54
C TRP A 111 19.68 6.52 -8.27
N ALA A 112 18.85 6.52 -9.31
CA ALA A 112 17.41 6.34 -9.19
C ALA A 112 17.07 5.00 -8.53
N ASP A 113 17.61 3.88 -9.03
CA ASP A 113 17.35 2.54 -8.50
C ASP A 113 17.69 2.42 -7.01
N MET A 114 18.82 3.01 -6.60
CA MET A 114 19.23 3.01 -5.20
C MET A 114 18.28 3.84 -4.32
N ILE A 115 17.85 5.02 -4.78
CA ILE A 115 16.89 5.86 -4.05
C ILE A 115 15.54 5.16 -3.96
N ASP A 116 15.07 4.55 -5.04
CA ASP A 116 13.81 3.80 -5.09
C ASP A 116 13.82 2.61 -4.14
N GLY A 117 14.96 1.90 -4.02
CA GLY A 117 15.13 0.83 -3.03
C GLY A 117 14.93 1.30 -1.59
N LEU A 118 15.49 2.47 -1.23
CA LEU A 118 15.31 3.09 0.08
C LEU A 118 13.87 3.58 0.28
N GLN A 119 13.28 4.17 -0.76
CA GLN A 119 11.90 4.65 -0.73
C GLN A 119 10.91 3.51 -0.51
N ASN A 120 11.09 2.39 -1.22
CA ASN A 120 10.26 1.20 -1.05
C ASN A 120 10.31 0.64 0.39
N ALA A 121 11.48 0.71 1.04
CA ALA A 121 11.60 0.33 2.44
C ALA A 121 10.80 1.28 3.37
N ALA A 122 10.90 2.59 3.16
CA ALA A 122 10.12 3.57 3.93
C ALA A 122 8.60 3.39 3.76
N LEU A 123 8.16 3.13 2.52
CA LEU A 123 6.75 2.89 2.18
C LEU A 123 6.21 1.58 2.78
N ALA A 124 7.06 0.61 3.10
CA ALA A 124 6.69 -0.64 3.75
C ALA A 124 6.46 -0.52 5.27
N THR A 125 6.73 0.65 5.87
CA THR A 125 6.43 0.91 7.29
C THR A 125 4.93 1.01 7.56
N ARG A 126 4.54 0.95 8.84
CA ARG A 126 3.13 0.97 9.29
C ARG A 126 2.32 2.15 8.71
N LEU A 127 2.92 3.34 8.65
CA LEU A 127 2.28 4.54 8.11
C LEU A 127 2.66 4.82 6.65
N GLY A 128 3.68 4.12 6.12
CA GLY A 128 4.13 4.30 4.73
C GLY A 128 4.52 5.74 4.42
N ILE A 129 5.20 6.42 5.35
CA ILE A 129 5.66 7.80 5.15
C ILE A 129 6.91 7.75 4.26
N PRO A 130 6.94 8.44 3.10
CA PRO A 130 8.10 8.46 2.23
C PRO A 130 9.28 9.18 2.89
N ILE A 131 10.51 8.81 2.51
CA ILE A 131 11.68 9.61 2.86
C ILE A 131 11.81 10.82 1.92
N ILE A 132 12.48 11.86 2.39
CA ILE A 132 13.08 12.88 1.54
C ILE A 132 14.57 12.61 1.37
N TYR A 133 15.07 12.62 0.13
CA TYR A 133 16.48 12.38 -0.18
C TYR A 133 17.22 13.69 -0.44
N GLY A 134 18.28 13.97 0.31
CA GLY A 134 19.10 15.18 0.21
C GLY A 134 20.38 14.97 -0.60
N ILE A 135 20.82 16.01 -1.32
CA ILE A 135 22.13 16.04 -1.96
C ILE A 135 22.62 17.48 -2.17
N ASP A 136 23.93 17.69 -2.11
CA ASP A 136 24.58 18.98 -2.40
C ASP A 136 24.69 19.27 -3.91
N ALA A 137 23.57 19.48 -4.60
CA ALA A 137 23.55 19.87 -6.02
C ALA A 137 23.86 21.38 -6.24
N VAL A 138 25.00 21.85 -5.71
CA VAL A 138 25.31 23.29 -5.55
C VAL A 138 25.86 23.99 -6.79
N HIS A 139 26.13 23.27 -7.88
CA HIS A 139 26.54 23.85 -9.17
C HIS A 139 26.22 22.87 -10.31
N GLY A 140 24.96 22.42 -10.33
CA GLY A 140 24.52 21.22 -11.05
C GLY A 140 24.52 20.00 -10.14
N HIS A 141 24.10 18.84 -10.66
CA HIS A 141 24.05 17.58 -9.90
C HIS A 141 25.47 16.97 -9.78
N ASN A 142 26.38 17.72 -9.16
CA ASN A 142 27.84 17.55 -9.20
C ASN A 142 28.37 16.18 -8.72
N ASN A 143 27.64 15.46 -7.87
CA ASN A 143 27.98 14.10 -7.45
C ASN A 143 27.68 13.02 -8.50
N VAL A 144 26.87 13.31 -9.53
CA VAL A 144 26.49 12.35 -10.59
C VAL A 144 27.48 12.42 -11.73
N TYR A 145 28.05 11.27 -12.10
CA TYR A 145 29.00 11.19 -13.19
C TYR A 145 28.34 11.56 -14.52
N GLY A 146 28.98 12.46 -15.27
CA GLY A 146 28.48 12.95 -16.55
C GLY A 146 27.40 14.04 -16.45
N ALA A 147 27.03 14.49 -15.25
CA ALA A 147 26.13 15.62 -15.08
C ALA A 147 26.78 16.93 -15.55
N THR A 148 25.97 17.85 -16.07
CA THR A 148 26.41 19.21 -16.38
C THR A 148 26.90 19.91 -15.12
N ILE A 149 28.11 20.46 -15.19
CA ILE A 149 28.73 21.24 -14.12
C ILE A 149 28.69 22.72 -14.50
N PHE A 150 27.98 23.50 -13.68
CA PHE A 150 27.91 24.95 -13.83
C PHE A 150 29.08 25.63 -13.10
N PRO A 151 29.42 26.89 -13.44
CA PRO A 151 30.32 27.69 -12.61
C PRO A 151 29.80 27.80 -11.18
N HIS A 152 30.70 27.80 -10.20
CA HIS A 152 30.31 28.06 -8.81
C HIS A 152 29.71 29.45 -8.62
N ASN A 153 28.97 29.63 -7.54
CA ASN A 153 28.19 30.85 -7.24
C ASN A 153 28.98 32.15 -7.35
N ILE A 154 30.28 32.17 -7.03
CA ILE A 154 31.11 33.37 -7.22
C ILE A 154 31.23 33.76 -8.70
N GLY A 155 31.38 32.79 -9.60
CA GLY A 155 31.43 33.03 -11.04
C GLY A 155 30.06 33.44 -11.59
N LEU A 156 28.97 32.89 -11.05
CA LEU A 156 27.61 33.34 -11.37
C LEU A 156 27.37 34.78 -10.89
N GLY A 157 27.84 35.12 -9.69
CA GLY A 157 27.79 36.47 -9.13
C GLY A 157 28.61 37.48 -9.93
N ALA A 158 29.68 37.06 -10.61
CA ALA A 158 30.47 37.92 -11.50
C ALA A 158 29.81 38.17 -12.87
N THR A 159 28.66 37.54 -13.16
CA THR A 159 28.00 37.73 -14.45
C THR A 159 27.37 39.11 -14.58
N ARG A 160 26.93 39.76 -13.49
CA ARG A 160 26.35 41.11 -13.40
C ARG A 160 26.49 41.67 -11.98
#